data_AF-A0A0X3TEE2-F1
#
_entry.id   AF-A0A0X3TEE2-F1
#
_cell.length_a   1.000
_cell.length_b   1.000
_cell.length_c   1.000
_cell.angle_alpha   90.00
_cell.angle_beta   90.00
_cell.angle_gamma   90.00
#
_symmetry.space_group_name_H-M   'P 1'
#
loop_
_entity.id
_entity.type
_entity.pdbx_description
1 polymer ?
#
loop_
_entity_poly.entity_id
_entity_poly.type
_entity_poly.pdbx_seq_one_letter_code
_entity_poly.pdbx_strand_id
1 'polypeptide(L)'
;MQASSLGKSIQIQGLLGLLMVAVFAWQEQFSAAAFGFLIGVVNVALLALTFKVANQKAKTNPKSGILVLYLSAVVRFILLAVLFVLGLQLFELAPLPVVLTFVVMQVGQVFNLKGKQRLTD
;
A
#
# COMPACT_ATOMS: atom_id res chain seq x y z
N MET A 1 -19.79 10.31 5.98
CA MET A 1 -19.09 11.11 4.96
C MET A 1 -17.58 10.93 5.17
N GLN A 2 -16.90 10.04 4.42
CA GLN A 2 -15.49 9.62 4.65
C GLN A 2 -14.67 9.46 3.35
N ALA A 3 -15.22 9.84 2.18
CA ALA A 3 -14.64 9.45 0.89
C ALA A 3 -13.52 10.38 0.37
N SER A 4 -13.48 11.67 0.77
CA SER A 4 -12.58 12.64 0.10
C SER A 4 -11.11 12.58 0.55
N SER A 5 -10.82 12.16 1.79
CA SER A 5 -9.44 12.07 2.31
C SER A 5 -8.70 10.81 1.83
N LEU A 6 -9.41 9.67 1.74
CA LEU A 6 -8.89 8.43 1.18
C LEU A 6 -8.51 8.59 -0.30
N GLY A 7 -9.38 9.24 -1.09
CA GLY A 7 -9.11 9.52 -2.50
C GLY A 7 -7.86 10.38 -2.69
N LYS A 8 -7.70 11.44 -1.90
CA LYS A 8 -6.51 12.31 -1.96
C LYS A 8 -5.22 11.57 -1.59
N SER A 9 -5.22 10.73 -0.56
CA SER A 9 -4.01 9.98 -0.19
C SER A 9 -3.62 8.95 -1.26
N ILE A 10 -4.61 8.24 -1.84
CA ILE A 10 -4.35 7.31 -2.95
C ILE A 10 -3.82 8.06 -4.18
N GLN A 11 -4.36 9.23 -4.49
CA GLN A 11 -3.84 10.10 -5.56
C GLN A 11 -2.41 10.53 -5.30
N ILE A 12 -2.10 11.02 -4.09
CA ILE A 12 -0.72 11.42 -3.72
C ILE A 12 0.23 10.24 -3.81
N GLN A 13 -0.15 9.09 -3.27
CA GLN A 13 0.66 7.87 -3.35
C GLN A 13 0.89 7.46 -4.82
N GLY A 14 -0.16 7.45 -5.64
CA GLY A 14 -0.05 7.11 -7.06
C GLY A 14 0.87 8.08 -7.81
N LEU A 15 0.74 9.39 -7.54
CA LEU A 15 1.58 10.42 -8.14
C LEU A 15 3.05 10.24 -7.71
N LEU A 16 3.32 10.04 -6.42
CA LEU A 16 4.65 9.77 -5.90
C LEU A 16 5.26 8.52 -6.54
N GLY A 17 4.47 7.46 -6.69
CA GLY A 17 4.89 6.23 -7.34
C GLY A 17 5.24 6.44 -8.83
N LEU A 18 4.39 7.15 -9.58
CA LEU A 18 4.66 7.48 -10.98
C LEU A 18 5.88 8.38 -11.15
N LEU A 19 6.09 9.33 -10.23
CA LEU A 19 7.30 10.16 -10.19
C LEU A 19 8.56 9.30 -10.01
N MET A 20 8.55 8.35 -9.08
CA MET A 20 9.68 7.43 -8.88
C MET A 20 9.93 6.56 -10.11
N VAL A 21 8.88 6.07 -10.76
CA VAL A 21 9.00 5.32 -12.03
C VAL A 21 9.64 6.18 -13.12
N ALA A 22 9.23 7.45 -13.26
CA ALA A 22 9.82 8.37 -14.23
C ALA A 22 11.30 8.66 -13.93
N VAL A 23 11.66 8.88 -12.66
CA VAL A 23 13.05 9.12 -12.24
C VAL A 23 13.95 7.93 -12.55
N PHE A 24 13.50 6.71 -12.28
CA PHE A 24 14.28 5.50 -12.55
C PHE A 24 14.23 5.06 -14.02
N ALA A 25 13.21 5.48 -14.78
CA ALA A 25 13.19 5.27 -16.22
C ALA A 25 14.34 6.00 -16.93
N TRP A 26 14.73 7.20 -16.47
CA TRP A 26 15.92 7.90 -16.96
C TRP A 26 17.23 7.17 -16.67
N GLN A 27 17.23 6.23 -15.73
CA GLN A 27 18.39 5.40 -15.37
C GLN A 27 18.28 3.98 -15.94
N GLU A 28 17.39 3.76 -16.92
CA GLU A 28 17.11 2.46 -17.53
C GLU A 28 16.60 1.38 -16.55
N GLN A 29 16.13 1.79 -15.37
CA GLN A 29 15.65 0.91 -14.29
C GLN A 29 14.11 0.95 -14.17
N PHE A 30 13.43 1.16 -15.30
CA PHE A 30 11.97 1.26 -15.38
C PHE A 30 11.26 0.02 -14.81
N SER A 31 11.68 -1.18 -15.20
CA SER A 31 11.04 -2.44 -14.78
C SER A 31 11.09 -2.62 -13.26
N ALA A 32 12.22 -2.30 -12.65
CA ALA A 32 12.44 -2.37 -11.21
C ALA A 32 11.54 -1.36 -10.45
N ALA A 33 11.48 -0.11 -10.91
CA ALA A 33 10.62 0.90 -10.31
C ALA A 33 9.13 0.59 -10.52
N ALA A 34 8.73 0.13 -11.71
CA ALA A 34 7.36 -0.27 -12.02
C ALA A 34 6.91 -1.45 -11.15
N PHE A 35 7.81 -2.38 -10.83
CA PHE A 35 7.52 -3.46 -9.90
C PHE A 35 7.35 -2.93 -8.47
N GLY A 36 8.23 -2.06 -7.99
CA GLY A 36 8.05 -1.37 -6.69
C GLY A 36 6.72 -0.61 -6.61
N PHE A 37 6.32 0.03 -7.71
CA PHE A 37 5.02 0.69 -7.84
C PHE A 37 3.85 -0.29 -7.68
N LEU A 38 3.93 -1.43 -8.39
CA LEU A 38 2.93 -2.49 -8.31
C LEU A 38 2.78 -3.02 -6.88
N ILE A 39 3.89 -3.27 -6.16
CA ILE A 39 3.86 -3.69 -4.76
C ILE A 39 3.07 -2.66 -3.92
N GLY A 40 3.35 -1.37 -4.12
CA GLY A 40 2.65 -0.28 -3.43
C GLY A 40 1.14 -0.26 -3.71
N VAL A 41 0.73 -0.41 -4.97
CA VAL A 41 -0.68 -0.47 -5.38
C VAL A 41 -1.38 -1.68 -4.77
N VAL A 42 -0.77 -2.86 -4.87
CA VAL A 42 -1.32 -4.11 -4.30
C VAL A 42 -1.53 -3.98 -2.80
N ASN A 43 -0.59 -3.35 -2.08
CA ASN A 43 -0.71 -3.11 -0.64
C ASN A 43 -1.91 -2.21 -0.29
N VAL A 44 -2.15 -1.14 -1.06
CA VAL A 44 -3.33 -0.26 -0.89
C VAL A 44 -4.62 -1.03 -1.17
N ALA A 45 -4.64 -1.77 -2.28
CA ALA A 45 -5.82 -2.51 -2.70
C ALA A 45 -6.23 -3.52 -1.61
N LEU A 46 -5.27 -4.26 -1.06
CA LEU A 46 -5.50 -5.19 0.04
C LEU A 46 -6.04 -4.50 1.30
N LEU A 47 -5.49 -3.33 1.64
CA LEU A 47 -6.00 -2.49 2.74
C LEU A 47 -7.46 -2.10 2.52
N ALA A 48 -7.81 -1.57 1.34
CA ALA A 48 -9.16 -1.14 1.00
C ALA A 48 -10.16 -2.31 1.00
N LEU A 49 -9.78 -3.44 0.42
CA LEU A 49 -10.58 -4.67 0.41
C LEU A 49 -10.82 -5.20 1.82
N THR A 50 -9.78 -5.25 2.65
CA THR A 50 -9.91 -5.68 4.04
C THR A 50 -10.85 -4.77 4.81
N PHE A 51 -10.70 -3.45 4.70
CA PHE A 51 -11.57 -2.50 5.39
C PHE A 51 -13.04 -2.70 4.99
N LYS A 52 -13.32 -2.96 3.70
CA LYS A 52 -14.66 -3.27 3.22
C LYS A 52 -15.21 -4.54 3.89
N VAL A 53 -14.42 -5.61 3.94
CA VAL A 53 -14.82 -6.88 4.58
C VAL A 53 -15.00 -6.74 6.09
N ALA A 54 -14.09 -6.02 6.76
CA ALA A 54 -14.16 -5.75 8.20
C ALA A 54 -15.41 -4.95 8.56
N ASN A 55 -15.71 -3.89 7.80
CA ASN A 55 -16.92 -3.08 8.00
C ASN A 55 -18.20 -3.90 7.79
N GLN A 56 -18.23 -4.80 6.80
CA GLN A 56 -19.38 -5.69 6.60
C GLN A 56 -19.58 -6.64 7.78
N LYS A 57 -18.51 -7.27 8.28
CA LYS A 57 -18.58 -8.19 9.44
C LYS A 57 -18.87 -7.47 10.75
N ALA A 58 -18.41 -6.22 10.91
CA ALA A 58 -18.66 -5.42 12.11
C ALA A 58 -20.14 -5.06 12.30
N LYS A 59 -20.95 -5.03 11.23
CA LYS A 59 -22.40 -4.76 11.31
C LYS A 59 -23.15 -5.82 12.11
N THR A 60 -22.72 -7.08 12.03
CA THR A 60 -23.36 -8.20 12.72
C THR A 60 -22.61 -8.57 14.00
N ASN A 61 -21.27 -8.47 14.00
CA ASN A 61 -20.45 -8.73 15.17
C ASN A 61 -19.19 -7.83 15.16
N PRO A 62 -19.13 -6.79 16.01
CA PRO A 62 -17.99 -5.89 16.11
C PRO A 62 -16.64 -6.59 16.36
N LYS A 63 -16.63 -7.66 17.17
CA LYS A 63 -15.39 -8.43 17.48
C LYS A 63 -14.82 -9.08 16.22
N SER A 64 -15.68 -9.61 15.36
CA SER A 64 -15.28 -10.21 14.09
C SER A 64 -14.68 -9.20 13.12
N GLY A 65 -15.13 -7.94 13.14
CA GLY A 65 -14.54 -6.87 12.33
C GLY A 65 -13.09 -6.56 12.72
N ILE A 66 -12.80 -6.52 14.02
CA ILE A 66 -11.44 -6.28 14.53
C ILE A 66 -10.51 -7.45 14.17
N LEU A 67 -10.97 -8.70 14.29
CA LEU A 67 -10.18 -9.88 13.91
C LEU A 67 -9.75 -9.87 12.44
N VAL A 68 -10.62 -9.40 11.54
CA VAL A 68 -10.30 -9.26 10.10
C VAL A 68 -9.19 -8.24 9.89
N LEU A 69 -9.23 -7.11 10.61
CA LEU A 69 -8.18 -6.09 10.52
C LEU A 69 -6.84 -6.60 11.08
N TYR A 70 -6.87 -7.40 12.15
CA TYR A 70 -5.68 -8.05 12.69
C TYR A 70 -5.06 -9.04 11.69
N LEU A 71 -5.88 -9.94 11.13
CA LEU A 71 -5.43 -10.92 10.15
C LEU A 71 -4.86 -10.25 8.88
N SER A 72 -5.44 -9.12 8.47
CA SER A 72 -4.95 -8.33 7.33
C SER A 72 -3.54 -7.80 7.52
N ALA A 73 -3.14 -7.45 8.75
CA ALA A 73 -1.77 -7.05 9.01
C ALA A 73 -0.81 -8.20 8.70
N VAL A 74 -1.13 -9.41 9.16
CA VAL A 74 -0.35 -10.63 8.89
C VAL A 74 -0.27 -10.93 7.40
N VAL A 75 -1.41 -10.90 6.70
CA VAL A 75 -1.47 -11.15 5.25
C VAL A 75 -0.61 -10.14 4.48
N ARG A 76 -0.64 -8.85 4.86
CA ARG A 76 0.22 -7.83 4.24
C ARG A 76 1.70 -8.13 4.40
N PHE A 77 2.15 -8.51 5.59
CA PHE A 77 3.56 -8.84 5.80
C PHE A 77 4.00 -10.01 4.92
N ILE A 78 3.21 -11.07 4.87
CA ILE A 78 3.50 -12.24 4.03
C ILE A 78 3.49 -11.85 2.54
N LEU A 79 2.48 -11.10 2.10
CA LEU A 79 2.34 -10.65 0.73
C LEU A 79 3.53 -9.79 0.29
N LEU A 80 3.95 -8.83 1.11
CA LEU A 80 5.10 -7.99 0.82
C LEU A 80 6.37 -8.82 0.73
N ALA A 81 6.61 -9.74 1.66
CA ALA A 81 7.77 -10.63 1.62
C ALA A 81 7.80 -11.45 0.32
N VAL A 82 6.68 -12.07 -0.05
CA VAL A 82 6.55 -12.82 -1.31
C VAL A 82 6.83 -11.93 -2.52
N LEU A 83 6.21 -10.76 -2.60
CA LEU A 83 6.41 -9.85 -3.73
C LEU A 83 7.85 -9.36 -3.83
N PHE A 84 8.50 -9.01 -2.71
CA PHE A 84 9.90 -8.61 -2.73
C PHE A 84 10.82 -9.77 -3.16
N VAL A 85 10.58 -10.99 -2.69
CA VAL A 85 11.33 -12.17 -3.16
C VAL A 85 11.12 -12.38 -4.65
N LEU A 86 9.89 -12.27 -5.16
CA LEU A 86 9.62 -12.39 -6.60
C LEU A 86 10.35 -11.31 -7.39
N GLY A 87 10.34 -10.04 -6.95
CA GLY A 87 11.02 -8.96 -7.64
C GLY A 87 12.54 -9.09 -7.63
N LEU A 88 13.13 -9.37 -6.47
CA LEU A 88 14.59 -9.33 -6.28
C LEU A 88 15.28 -10.64 -6.64
N GLN A 89 14.68 -11.78 -6.30
CA GLN A 89 15.29 -13.09 -6.47
C GLN A 89 14.89 -13.73 -7.80
N LEU A 90 13.60 -13.68 -8.16
CA LEU A 90 13.09 -14.39 -9.34
C LEU A 90 13.23 -13.55 -10.62
N PHE A 91 12.92 -12.26 -10.53
CA PHE A 91 13.03 -11.33 -11.67
C PHE A 91 14.35 -10.56 -11.71
N GLU A 92 15.23 -10.78 -10.71
CA GLU A 92 16.57 -10.18 -10.63
C GLU A 92 16.56 -8.65 -10.77
N LEU A 93 15.48 -8.00 -10.33
CA LEU A 93 15.32 -6.56 -10.46
C LEU A 93 16.28 -5.83 -9.51
N ALA A 94 16.78 -4.68 -9.98
CA ALA A 94 17.62 -3.81 -9.17
C ALA A 94 16.93 -3.49 -7.82
N PRO A 95 17.55 -3.79 -6.67
CA PRO A 95 16.89 -3.66 -5.36
C PRO A 95 16.49 -2.23 -5.03
N LEU A 96 17.35 -1.28 -5.39
CA LEU A 96 17.19 0.12 -5.00
C LEU A 96 15.94 0.77 -5.60
N PRO A 97 15.65 0.65 -6.92
CA PRO A 97 14.38 1.13 -7.48
C PRO A 97 13.14 0.46 -6.92
N VAL A 98 13.16 -0.87 -6.73
CA VAL A 98 12.01 -1.63 -6.22
C VAL A 98 11.65 -1.14 -4.82
N VAL A 99 12.64 -1.09 -3.93
CA VAL A 99 12.45 -0.73 -2.53
C VAL A 99 12.14 0.76 -2.38
N LEU A 100 12.88 1.66 -3.04
CA LEU A 100 12.66 3.10 -2.89
C LEU A 100 11.31 3.52 -3.46
N THR A 101 10.89 3.00 -4.62
CA THR A 101 9.57 3.31 -5.17
C THR A 101 8.47 2.90 -4.21
N PHE A 102 8.56 1.69 -3.64
CA PHE A 102 7.63 1.23 -2.62
C PHE A 102 7.63 2.12 -1.36
N VAL A 103 8.80 2.40 -0.78
CA VAL A 103 8.91 3.20 0.45
C VAL A 103 8.35 4.61 0.28
N VAL A 104 8.68 5.27 -0.83
CA VAL A 104 8.16 6.61 -1.16
C VAL A 104 6.63 6.59 -1.28
N MET A 105 6.06 5.54 -1.89
CA MET A 105 4.61 5.35 -1.92
C MET A 105 4.00 5.20 -0.52
N GLN A 106 4.67 4.51 0.40
CA GLN A 106 4.17 4.37 1.78
C GLN A 106 4.18 5.68 2.56
N VAL A 107 5.11 6.59 2.27
CA VAL A 107 5.08 7.96 2.83
C VAL A 107 3.79 8.67 2.40
N GLY A 108 3.36 8.48 1.15
CA GLY A 108 2.06 8.97 0.66
C GLY A 108 0.85 8.44 1.47
N GLN A 109 0.93 7.21 1.98
CA GLN A 109 -0.11 6.64 2.85
C GLN A 109 -0.12 7.24 4.25
N VAL A 110 1.01 7.69 4.79
CA VAL A 110 1.05 8.30 6.13
C VAL A 110 0.15 9.54 6.19
N PHE A 111 0.02 10.27 5.09
CA PHE A 111 -0.93 11.39 4.99
C PHE A 111 -2.40 10.97 5.07
N ASN A 112 -2.74 9.71 4.79
CA ASN A 112 -4.08 9.14 5.04
C ASN A 112 -4.43 9.09 6.53
N LEU A 113 -3.41 8.99 7.40
CA LEU A 113 -3.59 8.80 8.85
C LEU A 113 -3.79 10.14 9.58
N LYS A 114 -3.26 11.25 9.05
CA LYS A 114 -3.39 12.59 9.66
C LYS A 114 -4.85 13.08 9.77
N GLY A 115 -5.75 12.60 8.91
CA GLY A 115 -7.18 12.96 8.96
C GLY A 115 -8.04 12.15 9.95
N LYS A 116 -7.45 11.24 10.73
CA LYS A 116 -8.18 10.33 11.64
C LYS A 116 -7.89 10.63 13.12
N GLN A 117 -7.63 11.89 13.48
CA GLN A 117 -7.51 12.29 14.89
C GLN A 117 -8.89 12.25 15.58
N ARG A 118 -9.01 11.24 16.48
CA ARG A 118 -9.88 11.08 17.65
C ARG A 118 -11.41 10.89 17.46
N LEU A 119 -11.86 9.70 17.91
CA LEU A 119 -13.24 9.41 18.36
C LEU A 119 -13.28 9.31 19.90
N THR A 120 -12.34 9.96 20.60
CA THR A 120 -12.18 9.88 22.06
C THR A 120 -12.11 11.26 22.73
N ASP A 121 -12.65 12.29 22.08
CA ASP A 121 -13.02 13.54 22.75
C ASP A 121 -14.56 13.63 22.75
#